data_AF-A0A1R3I663-F1
#
_entry.id   AF-A0A1R3I663-F1
#
_cell.length_a   1.000
_cell.length_b   1.000
_cell.length_c   1.000
_cell.angle_alpha   90.00
_cell.angle_beta   90.00
_cell.angle_gamma   90.00
#
_symmetry.space_group_name_H-M   'P 1'
#
loop_
_entity.id
_entity.type
_entity.pdbx_description
1 polymer ?
#
loop_
_entity_poly.entity_id
_entity_poly.type
_entity_poly.pdbx_seq_one_letter_code
_entity_poly.pdbx_strand_id
1 'polypeptide(L)'
;MPFWLTIFVEGTRLTPDKLLGAQTFASSKGFPIPKNVLIPKTKGFVLAVQSLRSFVPAIYDITIAIPKDDNPFPTLLTFVKMQRSKVKVHIKRYSTKELPESDEGIAQWCRNRFIAKDAILEKFAATGTFDEEEITDFRRSMKSLIVFLTAFFSVCVGGWILCQKFSLLSTERGYTILATIFGSTAILLHIFLEYTKMPPLKSRATHL
;
A
#
# COMPACT_ATOMS: atom_id res chain seq x y z
N MET A 1 9.18 -4.12 17.82
CA MET A 1 9.21 -4.18 16.34
C MET A 1 8.02 -3.40 15.81
N PRO A 2 8.22 -2.44 14.89
CA PRO A 2 7.09 -1.79 14.21
C PRO A 2 6.37 -2.81 13.31
N PHE A 3 5.05 -2.80 13.30
CA PHE A 3 4.23 -3.64 12.42
C PHE A 3 3.07 -2.83 11.84
N TRP A 4 2.50 -3.33 10.75
CA TRP A 4 1.25 -2.86 10.15
C TRP A 4 0.26 -4.01 10.06
N LEU A 5 -1.02 -3.71 10.22
CA LEU A 5 -2.11 -4.67 10.02
C LEU A 5 -3.09 -4.09 9.02
N THR A 6 -3.30 -4.81 7.91
CA THR A 6 -4.26 -4.44 6.88
C THR A 6 -5.49 -5.33 7.00
N ILE A 7 -6.67 -4.72 7.14
CA ILE A 7 -7.95 -5.43 7.25
C ILE A 7 -8.87 -5.00 6.12
N PHE A 8 -9.30 -5.96 5.30
CA PHE A 8 -10.33 -5.75 4.29
C PHE A 8 -11.70 -6.11 4.88
N VAL A 9 -12.37 -5.11 5.48
CA VAL A 9 -13.65 -5.35 6.17
C VAL A 9 -14.80 -5.73 5.22
N GLU A 10 -14.68 -5.45 3.91
CA GLU A 10 -15.59 -5.96 2.87
C GLU A 10 -15.54 -7.48 2.75
N GLY A 11 -14.39 -8.08 3.11
CA GLY A 11 -14.12 -9.51 3.07
C GLY A 11 -13.91 -10.09 1.67
N THR A 12 -14.37 -9.43 0.60
CA THR A 12 -14.17 -9.90 -0.77
C THR A 12 -14.09 -8.73 -1.76
N ARG A 13 -13.58 -8.99 -2.96
CA ARG A 13 -13.62 -8.01 -4.07
C ARG A 13 -15.06 -7.68 -4.47
N LEU A 14 -15.32 -6.40 -4.68
CA LEU A 14 -16.55 -5.87 -5.28
C LEU A 14 -16.75 -6.45 -6.70
N THR A 15 -17.93 -7.04 -6.93
CA THR A 15 -18.41 -7.46 -8.24
C THR A 15 -19.88 -7.02 -8.38
N PRO A 16 -20.41 -6.85 -9.60
CA PRO A 16 -21.81 -6.45 -9.80
C PRO A 16 -22.81 -7.33 -9.03
N ASP A 17 -22.63 -8.66 -9.08
CA ASP A 17 -23.51 -9.60 -8.38
C ASP A 17 -23.48 -9.42 -6.85
N LYS A 18 -22.30 -9.17 -6.29
CA LYS A 18 -22.14 -8.95 -4.84
C LYS A 18 -22.66 -7.60 -4.40
N LEU A 19 -22.54 -6.59 -5.27
CA LEU A 19 -23.12 -5.28 -5.02
C LEU A 19 -24.65 -5.40 -4.98
N LEU A 20 -25.26 -6.10 -5.93
CA LEU A 20 -26.70 -6.36 -5.94
C LEU A 20 -27.13 -7.08 -4.66
N GLY A 21 -26.42 -8.14 -4.26
CA GLY A 21 -26.69 -8.85 -3.01
C GLY A 21 -26.56 -7.96 -1.76
N ALA A 22 -25.56 -7.07 -1.74
CA ALA A 22 -25.39 -6.08 -0.67
C ALA A 22 -26.56 -5.08 -0.64
N GLN A 23 -27.06 -4.63 -1.79
CA GLN A 23 -28.21 -3.73 -1.90
C GLN A 23 -29.50 -4.39 -1.41
N THR A 24 -29.75 -5.64 -1.80
CA THR A 24 -30.90 -6.41 -1.30
C THR A 24 -30.83 -6.59 0.22
N PHE A 25 -29.65 -6.91 0.75
CA PHE A 25 -29.45 -7.03 2.19
C PHE A 25 -29.67 -5.69 2.92
N ALA A 26 -29.11 -4.58 2.40
CA ALA A 26 -29.30 -3.25 2.96
C ALA A 26 -30.79 -2.88 3.03
N SER A 27 -31.53 -3.08 1.93
CA SER A 27 -32.98 -2.84 1.88
C SER A 27 -33.73 -3.65 2.92
N SER A 28 -33.41 -4.94 3.06
CA SER A 28 -34.07 -5.83 4.03
C SER A 28 -33.82 -5.45 5.50
N LYS A 29 -32.72 -4.74 5.80
CA LYS A 29 -32.32 -4.34 7.15
C LYS A 29 -32.53 -2.86 7.44
N GLY A 30 -33.05 -2.09 6.48
CA GLY A 30 -33.21 -0.64 6.61
C GLY A 30 -31.87 0.12 6.66
N PHE A 31 -30.81 -0.43 6.08
CA PHE A 31 -29.53 0.27 5.97
C PHE A 31 -29.49 1.14 4.71
N PRO A 32 -28.63 2.17 4.67
CA PRO A 32 -28.34 2.91 3.44
C PRO A 32 -27.89 1.94 2.34
N ILE A 33 -28.50 2.06 1.16
CA ILE A 33 -28.25 1.20 0.01
C ILE A 33 -26.93 1.63 -0.64
N PRO A 34 -25.88 0.80 -0.61
CA PRO A 34 -24.59 1.19 -1.16
C PRO A 34 -24.58 1.13 -2.70
N LYS A 35 -23.84 2.03 -3.35
CA LYS A 35 -23.71 2.08 -4.82
C LYS A 35 -22.32 1.68 -5.32
N ASN A 36 -21.29 1.94 -4.54
CA ASN A 36 -19.89 1.84 -4.92
C ASN A 36 -19.06 0.95 -3.97
N VAL A 37 -19.63 0.53 -2.82
CA VAL A 37 -18.94 -0.26 -1.80
C VAL A 37 -19.77 -1.48 -1.36
N LEU A 38 -19.13 -2.46 -0.73
CA LEU A 38 -19.82 -3.54 -0.04
C LEU A 38 -20.10 -3.17 1.42
N ILE A 39 -21.05 -3.86 2.04
CA ILE A 39 -21.36 -3.67 3.47
C ILE A 39 -20.24 -4.28 4.32
N PRO A 40 -19.66 -3.52 5.27
CA PRO A 40 -18.51 -3.98 6.03
C PRO A 40 -18.90 -5.07 7.05
N LYS A 41 -18.10 -6.13 7.11
CA LYS A 41 -18.13 -7.15 8.17
C LYS A 41 -17.30 -6.65 9.35
N THR A 42 -17.96 -6.04 10.33
CA THR A 42 -17.29 -5.29 11.40
C THR A 42 -16.63 -6.14 12.47
N LYS A 43 -17.01 -7.41 12.65
CA LYS A 43 -16.55 -8.24 13.78
C LYS A 43 -15.02 -8.32 13.90
N GLY A 44 -14.33 -8.61 12.80
CA GLY A 44 -12.87 -8.69 12.79
C GLY A 44 -12.19 -7.34 13.03
N PHE A 45 -12.80 -6.25 12.55
CA PHE A 45 -12.31 -4.90 12.80
C PHE A 45 -12.46 -4.49 14.27
N VAL A 46 -13.62 -4.78 14.88
CA VAL A 46 -13.87 -4.53 16.30
C VAL A 46 -12.82 -5.23 17.16
N LEU A 47 -12.64 -6.54 16.94
CA LEU A 47 -11.66 -7.34 17.67
C LEU A 47 -10.24 -6.78 17.52
N ALA A 48 -9.85 -6.39 16.31
CA ALA A 48 -8.53 -5.81 16.06
C ALA A 48 -8.36 -4.47 16.77
N VAL A 49 -9.35 -3.58 16.72
CA VAL A 49 -9.28 -2.29 17.41
C VAL A 49 -9.17 -2.50 18.92
N GLN A 50 -9.98 -3.35 19.53
CA GLN A 50 -9.93 -3.59 20.96
C GLN A 50 -8.60 -4.19 21.42
N SER A 51 -8.11 -5.19 20.70
CA SER A 51 -6.88 -5.89 21.08
C SER A 51 -5.63 -5.03 20.90
N LEU A 52 -5.65 -4.10 19.93
CA LEU A 52 -4.47 -3.35 19.51
C LEU A 52 -4.45 -1.90 19.98
N ARG A 53 -5.56 -1.36 20.51
CA ARG A 53 -5.69 0.06 20.89
C ARG A 53 -4.62 0.54 21.87
N SER A 54 -4.10 -0.35 22.73
CA SER A 54 -3.06 -0.01 23.72
C SER A 54 -1.70 0.32 23.10
N PHE A 55 -1.41 -0.16 21.88
CA PHE A 55 -0.10 0.05 21.23
C PHE A 55 -0.15 0.45 19.76
N VAL A 56 -1.33 0.45 19.12
CA VAL A 56 -1.53 0.97 17.76
C VAL A 56 -2.14 2.37 17.84
N PRO A 57 -1.37 3.43 17.52
CA PRO A 57 -1.80 4.81 17.77
C PRO A 57 -2.78 5.37 16.73
N ALA A 58 -2.85 4.76 15.54
CA ALA A 58 -3.65 5.29 14.44
C ALA A 58 -4.18 4.20 13.50
N ILE A 59 -5.30 4.51 12.87
CA ILE A 59 -5.95 3.74 11.82
C ILE A 59 -5.90 4.56 10.54
N TYR A 60 -5.40 3.95 9.47
CA TYR A 60 -5.39 4.55 8.14
C TYR A 60 -6.56 4.00 7.33
N ASP A 61 -7.47 4.90 6.98
CA ASP A 61 -8.60 4.61 6.13
C ASP A 61 -8.21 4.89 4.67
N ILE A 62 -8.15 3.85 3.87
CA ILE A 62 -7.65 3.91 2.48
C ILE A 62 -8.80 3.60 1.53
N THR A 63 -9.03 4.47 0.56
CA THR A 63 -9.99 4.29 -0.53
C THR A 63 -9.23 4.36 -1.85
N ILE A 64 -9.37 3.34 -2.68
CA ILE A 64 -8.68 3.25 -3.96
C ILE A 64 -9.74 3.39 -5.06
N ALA A 65 -9.58 4.37 -5.92
CA ALA A 65 -10.42 4.56 -7.09
C ALA A 65 -9.58 4.48 -8.36
N ILE A 66 -10.11 3.76 -9.35
CA ILE A 66 -9.49 3.62 -10.66
C ILE A 66 -10.33 4.47 -11.61
N PRO A 67 -9.76 5.55 -12.20
CA PRO A 67 -10.45 6.34 -13.20
C PRO A 67 -10.97 5.45 -14.33
N LYS A 68 -12.17 5.75 -14.82
CA LYS A 68 -12.81 5.02 -15.93
C LYS A 68 -12.18 5.32 -17.30
N ASP A 69 -11.21 6.22 -17.35
CA ASP A 69 -10.35 6.46 -18.51
C ASP A 69 -9.86 5.13 -19.10
N ASP A 70 -9.43 5.10 -20.37
CA ASP A 70 -8.90 3.93 -21.11
C ASP A 70 -7.66 3.23 -20.47
N ASN A 71 -7.38 3.48 -19.19
CA ASN A 71 -6.38 2.75 -18.43
C ASN A 71 -6.86 1.33 -18.11
N PRO A 72 -6.03 0.32 -18.41
CA PRO A 72 -6.35 -1.04 -18.06
C PRO A 72 -6.41 -1.21 -16.54
N PHE A 73 -7.40 -1.96 -16.05
CA PHE A 73 -7.52 -2.31 -14.64
C PHE A 73 -6.22 -2.98 -14.16
N PRO A 74 -5.64 -2.59 -13.00
CA PRO A 74 -4.41 -3.17 -12.51
C PRO A 74 -4.63 -4.66 -12.19
N THR A 75 -4.08 -5.52 -13.04
CA THR A 75 -4.07 -6.97 -12.90
C THR A 75 -2.62 -7.47 -12.98
N LEU A 76 -2.37 -8.71 -12.57
CA LEU A 76 -1.05 -9.30 -12.73
C LEU A 76 -0.62 -9.32 -14.21
N LEU A 77 -1.57 -9.53 -15.13
CA LEU A 77 -1.31 -9.50 -16.57
C LEU A 77 -0.93 -8.11 -17.06
N THR A 78 -1.59 -7.05 -16.60
CA THR A 78 -1.23 -5.68 -17.01
C THR A 78 0.12 -5.26 -16.43
N PHE A 79 0.45 -5.75 -15.23
CA PHE A 79 1.79 -5.61 -14.65
C PHE A 79 2.87 -6.31 -15.48
N VAL A 80 2.65 -7.58 -15.87
CA VAL A 80 3.59 -8.33 -16.73
C VAL A 80 3.74 -7.67 -18.09
N LYS A 81 2.66 -7.12 -18.65
CA LYS A 81 2.67 -6.36 -19.91
C LYS A 81 3.27 -4.95 -19.78
N MET A 82 3.74 -4.55 -18.59
CA MET A 82 4.23 -3.20 -18.29
C MET A 82 3.26 -2.08 -18.70
N GLN A 83 1.95 -2.35 -18.67
CA GLN A 83 0.94 -1.36 -18.98
C GLN A 83 0.79 -0.39 -17.79
N ARG A 84 0.74 0.90 -18.10
CA ARG A 84 0.54 1.93 -17.09
C ARG A 84 -0.93 1.95 -16.68
N SER A 85 -1.19 1.79 -15.39
CA SER A 85 -2.51 1.98 -14.79
C SER A 85 -2.45 3.19 -13.88
N LYS A 86 -3.36 4.16 -14.06
CA LYS A 86 -3.53 5.26 -13.11
C LYS A 86 -4.46 4.80 -12.00
N VAL A 87 -4.06 5.05 -10.76
CA VAL A 87 -4.85 4.75 -9.58
C VAL A 87 -4.82 5.99 -8.70
N LYS A 88 -5.98 6.44 -8.24
CA LYS A 88 -6.09 7.53 -7.27
C LYS A 88 -6.39 6.92 -5.91
N VAL A 89 -5.63 7.34 -4.91
CA VAL A 89 -5.74 6.81 -3.54
C VAL A 89 -6.09 7.95 -2.60
N HIS A 90 -7.21 7.81 -1.91
CA HIS A 90 -7.60 8.70 -0.82
C HIS A 90 -7.23 8.04 0.50
N ILE A 91 -6.47 8.75 1.35
CA ILE A 91 -5.96 8.23 2.62
C ILE A 91 -6.33 9.21 3.73
N LYS A 92 -7.01 8.72 4.77
CA LYS A 92 -7.31 9.51 5.96
C LYS A 92 -6.83 8.81 7.21
N ARG A 93 -6.09 9.54 8.05
CA ARG A 93 -5.59 9.04 9.33
C ARG A 93 -6.56 9.40 10.45
N TYR A 94 -6.89 8.42 11.29
CA TYR A 94 -7.67 8.59 12.51
C TYR A 94 -6.85 8.15 13.71
N SER A 95 -6.91 8.89 14.83
CA SER A 95 -6.32 8.41 16.07
C SER A 95 -7.17 7.29 16.66
N THR A 96 -6.54 6.22 17.16
CA THR A 96 -7.28 5.14 17.83
C THR A 96 -7.98 5.63 19.10
N LYS A 97 -7.51 6.75 19.68
CA LYS A 97 -8.13 7.41 20.85
C LYS A 97 -9.47 8.10 20.53
N GLU A 98 -9.73 8.42 19.26
CA GLU A 98 -10.98 9.05 18.83
C GLU A 98 -12.10 8.02 18.57
N LEU A 99 -11.77 6.73 18.56
CA LEU A 99 -12.76 5.68 18.33
C LEU A 99 -13.54 5.38 19.62
N PRO A 100 -14.84 5.04 19.52
CA PRO A 100 -15.64 4.62 20.67
C PRO A 100 -15.01 3.44 21.41
N GLU A 101 -15.26 3.31 22.72
CA GLU A 101 -14.77 2.19 23.53
C GLU A 101 -15.61 0.91 23.38
N SER A 102 -16.92 1.05 23.10
CA SER A 102 -17.81 -0.12 22.96
C SER A 102 -17.68 -0.81 21.60
N ASP A 103 -17.86 -2.14 21.59
CA ASP A 103 -17.91 -2.97 20.39
C ASP A 103 -18.89 -2.44 19.34
N GLU A 104 -20.11 -2.10 19.78
CA GLU A 104 -21.16 -1.55 18.93
C GLU A 104 -20.76 -0.19 18.38
N GLY A 105 -20.10 0.64 19.19
CA GLY A 105 -19.61 1.95 18.80
C GLY A 105 -18.52 1.85 17.73
N ILE A 106 -17.56 0.95 17.90
CA ILE A 106 -16.51 0.68 16.91
C ILE A 106 -17.12 0.12 15.61
N ALA A 107 -18.08 -0.79 15.73
CA ALA A 107 -18.79 -1.33 14.58
C ALA A 107 -19.58 -0.25 13.84
N GLN A 108 -20.24 0.66 14.56
CA GLN A 108 -20.97 1.78 13.96
C GLN A 108 -20.02 2.78 13.31
N TRP A 109 -18.88 3.07 13.94
CA TRP A 109 -17.84 3.90 13.34
C TRP A 109 -17.38 3.32 11.99
N CYS A 110 -17.12 2.01 11.93
CA CYS A 110 -16.74 1.33 10.69
C CYS A 110 -17.83 1.44 9.61
N ARG A 111 -19.10 1.20 9.97
CA ARG A 111 -20.24 1.39 9.04
C ARG A 111 -20.32 2.82 8.52
N ASN A 112 -20.17 3.82 9.39
CA ASN A 112 -20.20 5.22 9.02
C ASN A 112 -19.05 5.59 8.07
N ARG A 113 -17.86 5.01 8.23
CA ARG A 113 -16.77 5.17 7.25
C ARG A 113 -17.15 4.63 5.87
N PHE A 114 -17.79 3.47 5.82
CA PHE A 114 -18.24 2.90 4.54
C PHE A 114 -19.31 3.74 3.84
N ILE A 115 -20.23 4.33 4.59
CA ILE A 115 -21.20 5.29 4.04
C ILE A 115 -20.48 6.52 3.46
N ALA A 116 -19.50 7.07 4.18
CA ALA A 116 -18.71 8.20 3.69
C ALA A 116 -17.88 7.84 2.44
N LYS A 117 -17.30 6.64 2.39
CA LYS A 117 -16.59 6.13 1.20
C LYS A 117 -17.50 6.02 -0.01
N ASP A 118 -18.73 5.54 0.18
CA ASP A 118 -19.70 5.41 -0.91
C ASP A 118 -19.98 6.76 -1.57
N ALA A 119 -20.18 7.81 -0.76
CA ALA A 119 -20.40 9.18 -1.22
C ALA A 119 -19.15 9.77 -1.91
N ILE A 120 -17.96 9.52 -1.36
CA ILE A 120 -16.69 9.96 -1.98
C ILE A 120 -16.50 9.30 -3.35
N LEU A 121 -16.78 8.01 -3.47
CA LEU A 121 -16.67 7.27 -4.73
C LEU A 121 -17.75 7.70 -5.73
N GLU A 122 -18.95 8.05 -5.27
CA GLU A 122 -20.00 8.61 -6.14
C GLU A 122 -19.57 9.94 -6.74
N LYS A 123 -19.02 10.85 -5.93
CA LYS A 123 -18.42 12.10 -6.42
C LYS A 123 -17.28 11.84 -7.39
N PHE A 124 -16.36 10.95 -7.03
CA PHE A 124 -15.22 10.58 -7.86
C PHE A 124 -15.67 10.04 -9.23
N ALA A 125 -16.75 9.25 -9.27
CA ALA A 125 -17.30 8.74 -10.51
C ALA A 125 -17.81 9.85 -11.44
N ALA A 126 -18.20 11.01 -10.89
CA ALA A 126 -18.65 12.18 -11.65
C ALA A 126 -17.52 13.13 -12.02
N THR A 127 -16.55 13.38 -11.13
CA THR A 127 -15.50 14.41 -11.31
C THR A 127 -14.15 13.85 -11.77
N GLY A 128 -13.88 12.56 -11.54
CA GLY A 128 -12.57 11.94 -11.77
C GLY A 128 -11.48 12.37 -10.79
N THR A 129 -11.82 13.15 -9.76
CA THR A 129 -10.90 13.70 -8.74
C THR A 129 -11.47 13.52 -7.34
N PHE A 130 -10.59 13.46 -6.34
CA PHE A 130 -11.00 13.64 -4.95
C PHE A 130 -10.94 15.14 -4.62
N ASP A 131 -11.87 15.64 -3.80
CA ASP A 131 -11.99 17.07 -3.44
C ASP A 131 -10.80 17.60 -2.58
N GLU A 132 -9.81 16.76 -2.27
CA GLU A 132 -8.67 17.04 -1.38
C GLU A 132 -7.35 17.22 -2.15
N GLU A 133 -6.34 17.84 -1.54
CA GLU A 133 -5.02 18.06 -2.15
C GLU A 133 -4.40 16.75 -2.69
N GLU A 134 -4.13 16.73 -3.99
CA GLU A 134 -3.55 15.58 -4.67
C GLU A 134 -2.03 15.53 -4.44
N ILE A 135 -1.56 14.53 -3.70
CA ILE A 135 -0.13 14.24 -3.59
C ILE A 135 0.29 13.46 -4.85
N THR A 136 0.83 14.17 -5.84
CA THR A 136 1.24 13.60 -7.14
C THR A 136 2.67 13.02 -7.15
N ASP A 137 3.45 13.26 -6.09
CA ASP A 137 4.90 13.00 -6.05
C ASP A 137 5.31 11.52 -5.84
N PHE A 138 4.41 10.55 -6.04
CA PHE A 138 4.76 9.12 -6.01
C PHE A 138 5.48 8.62 -7.27
N ARG A 139 6.26 9.49 -7.93
CA ARG A 139 7.07 9.08 -9.09
C ARG A 139 8.22 8.18 -8.60
N ARG A 140 8.14 6.88 -8.86
CA ARG A 140 9.26 5.96 -8.67
C ARG A 140 10.46 6.47 -9.45
N SER A 141 11.48 6.95 -8.73
CA SER A 141 12.73 7.42 -9.32
C SER A 141 13.44 6.26 -10.02
N MET A 142 13.75 6.42 -11.32
CA MET A 142 14.52 5.43 -12.10
C MET A 142 15.90 5.16 -11.49
N LYS A 143 16.39 6.03 -10.59
CA LYS A 143 17.62 5.84 -9.83
C LYS A 143 17.62 4.53 -9.05
N SER A 144 16.50 4.13 -8.46
CA SER A 144 16.38 2.87 -7.71
C SER A 144 16.58 1.64 -8.62
N LEU A 145 16.01 1.66 -9.83
CA LEU A 145 16.19 0.59 -10.82
C LEU A 145 17.66 0.49 -11.28
N ILE A 146 18.32 1.63 -11.51
CA ILE A 146 19.73 1.68 -11.90
C ILE A 146 20.62 1.08 -10.80
N VAL A 147 20.37 1.41 -9.53
CA VAL A 147 21.14 0.83 -8.41
C VAL A 147 20.93 -0.68 -8.31
N PHE A 148 19.71 -1.17 -8.52
CA PHE A 148 19.44 -2.61 -8.52
C PHE A 148 20.17 -3.35 -9.64
N LEU A 149 20.11 -2.82 -10.87
CA LEU A 149 20.78 -3.44 -12.03
C LEU A 149 22.31 -3.43 -11.90
N THR A 150 22.89 -2.36 -11.37
CA THR A 150 24.34 -2.26 -11.13
C THR A 150 24.80 -3.24 -10.05
N ALA A 151 24.05 -3.38 -8.95
CA ALA A 151 24.33 -4.37 -7.91
C ALA A 151 24.22 -5.80 -8.44
N PHE A 152 23.15 -6.11 -9.19
CA PHE A 152 22.95 -7.42 -9.80
C PHE A 152 24.10 -7.81 -10.74
N PHE A 153 24.50 -6.89 -11.64
CA PHE A 153 25.62 -7.12 -12.56
C PHE A 153 26.94 -7.36 -11.81
N SER A 154 27.19 -6.61 -10.74
CA SER A 154 28.39 -6.77 -9.90
C SER A 154 28.44 -8.16 -9.24
N VAL A 155 27.30 -8.66 -8.76
CA VAL A 155 27.19 -10.03 -8.20
C VAL A 155 27.40 -11.09 -9.29
N CYS A 156 26.81 -10.93 -10.47
CA CYS A 156 26.99 -11.86 -11.58
C CYS A 156 28.44 -11.93 -12.05
N VAL A 157 29.13 -10.78 -12.17
CA VAL A 157 30.56 -10.73 -12.53
C VAL A 157 31.42 -11.37 -11.45
N GLY A 158 31.15 -11.09 -10.17
CA GLY A 158 31.85 -11.74 -9.06
C GLY A 158 31.67 -13.26 -9.05
N GLY A 159 30.44 -13.74 -9.27
CA GLY A 159 30.14 -15.17 -9.39
C GLY A 159 30.80 -15.82 -10.61
N TRP A 160 30.80 -15.15 -11.76
CA TRP A 160 31.48 -15.63 -12.97
C TRP A 160 32.99 -15.79 -12.74
N ILE A 161 33.64 -14.79 -12.14
CA ILE A 161 35.08 -14.83 -11.82
C ILE A 161 35.38 -15.96 -10.82
N LEU A 162 34.52 -16.15 -9.82
CA LEU A 162 34.65 -17.24 -8.84
C LEU A 162 34.54 -18.62 -9.51
N CYS A 163 33.60 -18.80 -10.44
CA CYS A 163 33.41 -20.04 -11.19
C CYS A 163 34.59 -20.33 -12.15
N GLN A 164 35.15 -19.31 -12.81
CA GLN A 164 36.30 -19.51 -13.70
C GLN A 164 37.61 -19.78 -12.95
N LYS A 165 37.74 -19.31 -11.70
CA LYS A 165 38.96 -19.43 -10.91
C LYS A 165 38.65 -20.01 -9.53
N PHE A 166 38.29 -21.30 -9.49
CA PHE A 166 38.05 -22.03 -8.25
C PHE A 166 39.27 -21.99 -7.28
N SER A 167 40.49 -21.76 -7.79
CA SER A 167 41.71 -21.55 -6.99
C SER A 167 41.78 -20.19 -6.25
N LEU A 168 40.87 -19.25 -6.52
CA LEU A 168 40.78 -17.99 -5.75
C LEU A 168 40.38 -18.24 -4.30
N LEU A 169 39.64 -19.32 -4.01
CA LEU A 169 39.26 -19.69 -2.65
C LEU A 169 40.45 -20.22 -1.82
N SER A 170 41.58 -20.55 -2.44
CA SER A 170 42.78 -21.05 -1.75
C SER A 170 43.88 -20.00 -1.60
N THR A 171 43.67 -18.77 -2.10
CA THR A 171 44.70 -17.74 -2.17
C THR A 171 44.26 -16.52 -1.36
N GLU A 172 45.12 -15.94 -0.52
CA GLU A 172 44.80 -14.74 0.26
C GLU A 172 44.29 -13.58 -0.60
N ARG A 173 44.81 -13.45 -1.82
CA ARG A 173 44.38 -12.46 -2.82
C ARG A 173 42.94 -12.67 -3.31
N GLY A 174 42.43 -13.91 -3.30
CA GLY A 174 41.05 -14.19 -3.69
C GLY A 174 40.05 -13.80 -2.61
N TYR A 175 40.40 -13.99 -1.33
CA TYR A 175 39.61 -13.49 -0.21
C TYR A 175 39.50 -11.96 -0.23
N THR A 176 40.57 -11.23 -0.55
CA THR A 176 40.50 -9.77 -0.68
C THR A 176 39.56 -9.32 -1.81
N ILE A 177 39.57 -10.00 -2.96
CA ILE A 177 38.66 -9.69 -4.07
C ILE A 177 37.21 -9.95 -3.66
N LEU A 178 36.94 -11.10 -3.03
CA LEU A 178 35.58 -11.45 -2.59
C LEU A 178 35.03 -10.45 -1.55
N ALA A 179 35.87 -10.03 -0.60
CA ALA A 179 35.52 -9.04 0.40
C ALA A 179 35.19 -7.67 -0.22
N THR A 180 35.94 -7.23 -1.24
CA THR A 180 35.64 -5.96 -1.94
C THR A 180 34.32 -6.01 -2.73
N ILE A 181 33.99 -7.15 -3.35
CA ILE A 181 32.71 -7.33 -4.07
C ILE A 181 31.54 -7.36 -3.07
N PHE A 182 31.68 -8.06 -1.96
CA PHE A 182 30.65 -8.09 -0.92
C PHE A 182 30.46 -6.71 -0.26
N GLY A 183 31.56 -6.01 0.04
CA GLY A 183 31.52 -4.65 0.58
C GLY A 183 30.86 -3.66 -0.38
N SER A 184 31.19 -3.70 -1.67
CA SER A 184 30.59 -2.82 -2.67
C SER A 184 29.10 -3.11 -2.88
N THR A 185 28.68 -4.37 -2.88
CA THR A 185 27.25 -4.74 -2.99
C THR A 185 26.47 -4.34 -1.73
N ALA A 186 27.06 -4.46 -0.54
CA ALA A 186 26.46 -3.96 0.71
C ALA A 186 26.29 -2.43 0.70
N ILE A 187 27.27 -1.68 0.20
CA ILE A 187 27.19 -0.21 0.05
C ILE A 187 26.10 0.15 -0.98
N LEU A 188 26.04 -0.52 -2.13
CA LEU A 188 25.00 -0.28 -3.14
C LEU A 188 23.61 -0.60 -2.59
N LEU A 189 23.47 -1.67 -1.81
CA LEU A 189 22.21 -2.00 -1.12
C LEU A 189 21.84 -0.95 -0.09
N HIS A 190 22.80 -0.44 0.69
CA HIS A 190 22.55 0.65 1.64
C HIS A 190 22.12 1.93 0.93
N ILE A 191 22.76 2.28 -0.19
CA ILE A 191 22.39 3.42 -1.03
C ILE A 191 20.97 3.22 -1.60
N PHE A 192 20.64 2.01 -2.07
CA PHE A 192 19.30 1.67 -2.53
C PHE A 192 18.25 1.83 -1.42
N LEU A 193 18.55 1.35 -0.21
CA LEU A 193 17.67 1.49 0.96
C LEU A 193 17.45 2.96 1.31
N GLU A 194 18.48 3.80 1.31
CA GLU A 194 18.35 5.24 1.50
C GLU A 194 17.53 5.91 0.40
N TYR A 195 17.74 5.54 -0.88
CA TYR A 195 16.96 6.10 -1.99
C TYR A 195 15.50 5.64 -2.03
N THR A 196 15.19 4.49 -1.44
CA THR A 196 13.82 3.98 -1.36
C THR A 196 13.06 4.49 -0.14
N LYS A 197 13.73 5.16 0.80
CA LYS A 197 13.03 5.93 1.84
C LYS A 197 12.17 7.00 1.14
N MET A 198 10.91 7.08 1.55
CA MET A 198 10.00 8.10 1.04
C MET A 198 10.59 9.49 1.33
N PRO A 199 10.45 10.47 0.42
CA PRO A 199 10.81 11.84 0.74
C PRO A 199 10.08 12.26 2.03
N PRO A 200 10.73 13.05 2.90
CA PRO A 200 10.09 13.52 4.12
C PRO A 200 8.80 14.24 3.74
N LEU A 201 7.70 13.86 4.38
CA LEU A 201 6.43 14.56 4.25
C LEU A 201 6.72 16.04 4.54
N LYS A 202 6.42 16.94 3.58
CA LYS A 202 6.46 18.38 3.84
C LYS A 202 5.61 18.62 5.08
N SER A 203 6.25 18.99 6.18
CA SER A 203 5.55 19.29 7.43
C SER A 203 4.61 20.46 7.14
N ARG A 204 3.32 20.24 7.32
CA ARG A 204 2.31 21.30 7.29
C ARG A 204 2.76 22.33 8.33
N ALA A 205 3.11 23.54 7.89
CA ALA A 205 3.24 24.67 8.78
C ALA A 205 1.89 24.79 9.49
N THR A 206 1.91 24.56 10.80
CA THR A 206 0.77 24.74 11.68
C THR A 206 0.56 26.24 11.77
N HIS A 207 -0.28 26.79 10.90
CA HIS A 207 -0.91 28.07 11.15
C HIS A 207 -2.00 27.83 12.20
N LEU A 208 -1.59 27.98 13.46
CA LEU A 208 -2.46 28.42 14.55
C LEU A 208 -2.75 29.91 14.35
#